data_AF-A0A318BIU7-F1
#
_entry.id   AF-A0A318BIU7-F1
#
_cell.length_a   1.000
_cell.length_b   1.000
_cell.length_c   1.000
_cell.angle_alpha   90.00
_cell.angle_beta   90.00
_cell.angle_gamma   90.00
#
_symmetry.space_group_name_H-M   'P 1'
#
loop_
_entity.id
_entity.type
_entity.pdbx_description
1 polymer ?
#
loop_
_entity_poly.entity_id
_entity_poly.type
_entity_poly.pdbx_seq_one_letter_code
_entity_poly.pdbx_strand_id
1 'polypeptide(L)' 'MDGILASTDLGNGCSIHIATLARNTVAGAGCDHLGFDGYFVFETSDAPASKGITILGKASSFEAALRLIDLWTTRPSIAA' A
#
# COMPACT_ATOMS: atom_id res chain seq x y z
N MET A 1 7.48 10.51 10.25
CA MET A 1 7.23 9.63 9.09
C MET A 1 7.25 8.25 9.69
N ASP A 2 6.17 7.90 10.39
CA ASP A 2 6.09 6.73 11.26
C ASP A 2 4.70 6.15 11.05
N GLY A 3 4.63 4.95 10.45
CA GLY A 3 3.35 4.33 10.09
C GLY A 3 3.39 3.37 8.90
N ILE A 4 4.47 3.39 8.10
CA ILE A 4 4.69 2.41 7.03
C ILE A 4 5.30 1.14 7.64
N LEU A 5 4.56 0.03 7.55
CA LEU A 5 5.02 -1.30 7.95
C LEU A 5 5.95 -1.92 6.90
N ALA A 6 5.66 -1.68 5.62
CA ALA A 6 6.50 -2.14 4.53
C ALA A 6 6.33 -1.29 3.28
N SER A 7 7.37 -1.31 2.46
CA SER A 7 7.39 -0.75 1.11
C SER A 7 8.10 -1.75 0.19
N THR A 8 7.60 -1.91 -1.02
CA THR A 8 8.30 -2.58 -2.10
C THR A 8 8.21 -1.73 -3.36
N ASP A 9 9.34 -1.57 -4.04
CA ASP A 9 9.37 -0.92 -5.34
C ASP A 9 8.86 -1.90 -6.41
N LEU A 10 8.06 -1.41 -7.36
CA LEU A 10 7.56 -2.17 -8.51
C LEU A 10 8.30 -1.81 -9.80
N GLY A 11 9.27 -0.89 -9.74
CA GLY A 11 9.87 -0.25 -10.91
C GLY A 11 9.01 0.88 -11.48
N ASN A 12 9.58 1.60 -12.45
CA ASN A 12 8.91 2.68 -13.20
C ASN A 12 8.35 3.83 -12.33
N GLY A 13 8.91 4.03 -11.13
CA GLY A 13 8.45 5.07 -10.20
C GLY A 13 7.14 4.72 -9.50
N CYS A 14 6.76 3.43 -9.45
CA CYS A 14 5.66 2.94 -8.64
C CYS A 14 6.16 2.12 -7.46
N SER A 15 5.53 2.28 -6.31
CA SER A 15 5.84 1.55 -5.08
C SER A 15 4.55 1.11 -4.40
N ILE A 16 4.53 -0.10 -3.86
CA ILE A 16 3.44 -0.56 -2.99
C ILE A 16 3.86 -0.42 -1.54
N HIS A 17 2.94 0.06 -0.71
CA HIS A 17 3.12 0.25 0.71
C HIS A 17 2.02 -0.46 1.50
N ILE A 18 2.40 -0.89 2.71
CA ILE A 18 1.45 -1.28 3.76
C ILE A 18 1.65 -0.31 4.92
N ALA A 19 0.64 0.48 5.24
CA ALA A 19 0.72 1.48 6.29
C ALA A 19 -0.65 1.81 6.89
N THR A 20 -0.66 2.49 8.03
CA THR A 20 -1.85 3.25 8.43
C THR A 20 -1.98 4.48 7.52
N LEU A 21 -3.22 4.87 7.20
CA LEU A 21 -3.50 6.05 6.40
C LEU A 21 -4.29 7.07 7.21
N ALA A 22 -4.03 8.34 6.97
CA ALA A 22 -4.83 9.41 7.54
C ALA A 22 -6.25 9.36 6.97
N ARG A 23 -7.24 9.70 7.81
CA ARG A 23 -8.67 9.67 7.43
C ARG A 23 -8.97 10.46 6.15
N ASN A 24 -8.34 11.62 5.99
CA ASN A 24 -8.49 12.47 4.80
C ASN A 24 -7.95 11.79 3.53
N THR A 25 -6.88 11.00 3.62
CA THR A 25 -6.34 10.24 2.49
C THR A 25 -7.31 9.13 2.06
N VAL A 26 -7.87 8.39 3.01
CA VAL A 26 -8.86 7.33 2.73
C VAL A 26 -10.12 7.92 2.09
N ALA A 27 -10.63 9.02 2.64
CA ALA A 27 -11.78 9.73 2.11
C ALA A 27 -11.50 10.35 0.73
N GLY A 28 -10.34 10.98 0.56
CA GLY A 28 -9.91 11.58 -0.70
C GLY A 28 -9.77 10.57 -1.85
N ALA A 29 -9.49 9.31 -1.51
CA ALA A 29 -9.46 8.19 -2.47
C ALA A 29 -10.83 7.53 -2.71
N GLY A 30 -11.90 7.98 -2.04
CA GLY A 30 -13.24 7.38 -2.14
C GLY A 30 -13.37 6.02 -1.43
N CYS A 31 -12.47 5.71 -0.50
CA CYS A 31 -12.39 4.42 0.18
C CYS A 31 -13.00 4.43 1.59
N ASP A 32 -13.86 5.40 1.91
CA ASP A 32 -14.50 5.53 3.24
C ASP A 32 -15.22 4.25 3.70
N HIS A 33 -15.72 3.46 2.75
CA HIS A 33 -16.39 2.20 3.00
C HIS A 33 -15.50 1.12 3.63
N LEU A 34 -14.16 1.26 3.59
CA LEU A 34 -13.22 0.37 4.26
C LEU A 34 -13.01 0.72 5.75
N GLY A 35 -13.57 1.85 6.20
CA GLY A 35 -13.28 2.45 7.50
C GLY A 35 -11.91 3.14 7.53
N PHE A 36 -11.57 3.75 8.65
CA PHE A 36 -10.40 4.65 8.76
C PHE A 36 -9.25 4.08 9.60
N ASP A 37 -9.50 3.01 10.35
CA ASP A 37 -8.51 2.39 11.21
C ASP A 37 -7.88 1.15 10.55
N GLY A 38 -6.70 0.75 11.04
CA GLY A 38 -5.99 -0.44 10.57
C GLY A 38 -4.99 -0.15 9.46
N TYR A 39 -4.56 -1.22 8.79
CA TYR A 39 -3.49 -1.16 7.79
C TYR A 39 -4.05 -1.28 6.38
N PHE A 40 -3.59 -0.39 5.50
CA PHE A 40 -4.00 -0.30 4.11
C PHE A 40 -2.87 -0.74 3.21
N VAL A 41 -3.23 -1.42 2.13
CA VAL A 41 -2.37 -1.71 0.99
C VAL A 41 -2.65 -0.64 -0.05
N PHE A 42 -1.63 0.10 -0.46
CA PHE A 42 -1.79 1.15 -1.46
C PHE A 42 -0.55 1.28 -2.33
N GLU A 43 -0.77 1.69 -3.57
CA GLU A 43 0.28 2.05 -4.51
C GLU A 43 0.52 3.56 -4.44
N THR A 44 1.79 3.96 -4.48
CA THR A 44 2.21 5.31 -4.82
C THR A 44 2.82 5.30 -6.22
N SER A 45 2.58 6.35 -6.98
CA SER A 45 3.26 6.59 -8.25
C SER A 45 3.83 7.99 -8.23
N ASP A 46 5.09 8.12 -8.64
CA ASP A 46 5.78 9.40 -8.82
C ASP A 46 5.83 9.83 -10.29
N ALA A 47 5.30 9.02 -11.21
CA ALA A 47 5.27 9.35 -12.62
C ALA A 47 4.38 10.60 -12.87
N PRO A 48 4.79 11.56 -13.72
CA PRO A 48 4.08 12.83 -13.89
C PRO A 48 2.62 12.70 -14.30
N ALA A 49 2.27 11.63 -15.04
CA ALA A 49 0.92 11.37 -15.52
C ALA A 49 0.01 10.66 -14.51
N SER A 50 0.58 10.00 -13.50
CA SER A 50 -0.15 9.16 -12.54
C SER A 50 0.21 9.47 -11.09
N LYS A 51 0.77 10.66 -10.83
CA LYS A 51 1.26 11.02 -9.50
C LYS A 51 0.15 10.97 -8.46
N GLY A 52 0.32 10.16 -7.42
CA GLY A 52 -0.69 10.04 -6.37
C GLY A 52 -0.62 8.75 -5.55
N ILE A 53 -1.70 8.51 -4.81
CA ILE A 53 -1.92 7.33 -3.98
C ILE A 53 -3.18 6.61 -4.48
N THR A 54 -3.06 5.30 -4.70
CA THR A 54 -4.19 4.42 -5.04
C THR A 54 -4.35 3.37 -3.96
N ILE A 55 -5.45 3.40 -3.22
CA ILE A 55 -5.73 2.39 -2.18
C ILE A 55 -6.23 1.11 -2.87
N LEU A 56 -5.48 0.02 -2.69
CA LEU A 56 -5.80 -1.31 -3.23
C LEU A 56 -6.71 -2.10 -2.29
N GLY A 57 -6.63 -1.83 -1.00
CA GLY A 57 -7.50 -2.44 0.01
C GLY A 57 -7.03 -2.21 1.43
N LYS A 58 -7.74 -2.85 2.37
CA LYS A 58 -7.42 -2.84 3.80
C LYS A 58 -7.16 -4.26 4.27
N ALA A 59 -6.07 -4.46 5.01
CA ALA A 59 -5.78 -5.73 5.64
C ALA A 59 -6.83 -6.04 6.72
N SER A 60 -7.29 -7.29 6.78
CA SER A 60 -8.29 -7.72 7.76
C SER A 60 -7.78 -7.71 9.21
N SER A 61 -6.46 -7.79 9.40
CA SER A 61 -5.79 -7.72 10.70
C SER A 61 -4.33 -7.29 10.53
N PHE A 62 -3.65 -6.99 11.65
CA PHE A 62 -2.20 -6.75 11.66
C PHE A 62 -1.40 -7.96 11.18
N GLU A 63 -1.78 -9.18 11.58
CA GLU A 63 -1.11 -10.40 11.10
C GLU A 63 -1.28 -10.58 9.59
N ALA A 64 -2.46 -10.29 9.05
CA ALA A 64 -2.68 -10.32 7.60
C ALA A 64 -1.80 -9.30 6.88
N ALA A 65 -1.62 -8.10 7.45
CA ALA A 65 -0.70 -7.10 6.93
C ALA A 65 0.74 -7.64 6.91
N LEU A 66 1.22 -8.27 7.99
CA LEU A 66 2.56 -8.88 8.03
C LEU A 66 2.73 -9.98 6.99
N ARG A 67 1.75 -10.89 6.85
CA ARG A 67 1.82 -11.95 5.84
C ARG A 67 1.85 -11.41 4.41
N LEU A 68 1.18 -10.29 4.13
CA LEU A 68 1.26 -9.63 2.82
C LEU A 68 2.67 -9.12 2.52
N ILE A 69 3.39 -8.64 3.54
CA ILE A 69 4.81 -8.24 3.42
C ILE A 69 5.65 -9.46 3.04
N ASP A 70 5.47 -10.57 3.76
CA ASP A 70 6.22 -11.81 3.55
C ASP A 70 6.00 -12.39 2.13
N LEU A 71 4.78 -12.27 1.60
CA LEU A 71 4.47 -12.69 0.23
C LEU A 71 5.24 -11.92 -0.84
N TRP A 72 5.62 -10.67 -0.56
CA TRP A 72 6.39 -9.87 -1.52
C TRP A 72 7.89 -10.15 -1.43
N THR A 73 8.41 -10.40 -0.23
CA THR A 73 9.84 -10.72 -0.03
C THR A 73 10.21 -12.12 -0.51
N THR A 74 9.23 -13.02 -0.62
CA THR A 74 9.43 -14.42 -1.05
C THR A 74 9.32 -14.64 -2.55
N ARG A 75 8.99 -13.63 -3.37
CA ARG A 75 8.96 -13.82 -4.83
C ARG A 75 10.39 -13.98 -5.37
N PRO A 76 10.73 -15.12 -6.00
CA PRO A 76 11.92 -15.16 -6.84
C PRO A 76 11.71 -14.16 -7.98
N SER A 77 12.74 -13.38 -8.28
CA SER A 77 12.78 -12.57 -9.50
C SER A 77 12.39 -13.47 -10.68
N ILE A 78 11.22 -13.20 -11.28
CA ILE A 78 10.90 -13.80 -12.57
C ILE A 78 11.79 -13.06 -13.56
N ALA A 79 12.97 -13.62 -13.82
CA ALA A 79 13.79 -13.22 -14.94
C ALA A 79 12.92 -13.34 -16.20
N ALA A 80 12.66 -12.20 -16.83
CA ALA A 80 12.02 -12.11 -18.14
C ALA A 80 12.91 -12.70 -19.23
#